data_AF-A0A2U2D5D3-F1
#
_entry.id   AF-A0A2U2D5D3-F1
#
_cell.length_a   1.000
_cell.length_b   1.000
_cell.length_c   1.000
_cell.angle_alpha   90.00
_cell.angle_beta   90.00
_cell.angle_gamma   90.00
#
_symmetry.space_group_name_H-M   'P 1'
#
loop_
_entity.id
_entity.type
_entity.pdbx_description
1 polymer ?
#
loop_
_entity_poly.entity_id
_entity_poly.type
_entity_poly.pdbx_seq_one_letter_code
_entity_poly.pdbx_strand_id
1 'polypeptide(L)'
;MYTYEVAQPTEHMLLTEIFDLDNSRAIDPTEFLSQELAAVMQDRNELAGRYTRNPESPWMVCQLCGGAVMLVRTQQRHFHFRHHPIVGT
;
A
#
# COMPACT_ATOMS: atom_id res chain seq x y z
N MET A 1 22.56 10.47 -15.77
CA MET A 1 21.26 10.10 -16.36
C MET A 1 20.49 9.39 -15.28
N TYR A 2 19.55 10.07 -14.61
CA TYR A 2 18.69 9.40 -13.62
C TYR A 2 17.66 8.60 -14.42
N THR A 3 17.80 7.28 -14.44
CA THR A 3 16.71 6.41 -14.87
C THR A 3 15.63 6.49 -13.82
N TYR A 4 14.53 7.17 -14.14
CA TYR A 4 13.32 7.19 -13.33
C TYR A 4 12.73 5.78 -13.39
N GLU A 5 13.07 4.94 -12.40
CA GLU A 5 12.47 3.62 -12.25
C GLU A 5 11.00 3.80 -11.85
N VAL A 6 10.10 3.12 -12.55
CA VAL A 6 8.67 3.07 -12.23
C VAL A 6 8.44 1.84 -11.36
N ALA A 7 7.59 1.96 -10.34
CA ALA A 7 7.12 0.79 -9.61
C ALA A 7 6.37 -0.16 -10.54
N GLN A 8 6.31 -1.43 -10.16
CA GLN A 8 5.62 -2.46 -10.95
C GLN A 8 4.75 -3.30 -10.01
N PRO A 9 3.47 -3.52 -10.34
CA PRO A 9 2.65 -4.45 -9.59
C PRO A 9 3.16 -5.88 -9.79
N THR A 10 2.86 -6.76 -8.85
CA THR A 10 2.95 -8.21 -9.11
C THR A 10 1.83 -8.66 -10.05
N GLU A 11 2.03 -9.73 -10.81
CA GLU A 11 0.97 -10.37 -11.60
C GLU A 11 -0.23 -10.81 -10.75
N HIS A 12 -0.01 -11.02 -9.45
CA HIS A 12 -1.05 -11.41 -8.50
C HIS A 12 -1.21 -10.35 -7.39
N MET A 13 -2.04 -9.35 -7.64
CA MET A 13 -2.48 -8.42 -6.59
C MET A 13 -3.42 -9.13 -5.63
N LEU A 14 -3.07 -9.18 -4.34
CA LEU A 14 -3.84 -9.90 -3.33
C LEU A 14 -5.02 -9.08 -2.78
N LEU A 15 -5.00 -7.76 -2.95
CA LEU A 15 -6.05 -6.88 -2.46
C LEU A 15 -6.24 -5.70 -3.42
N THR A 16 -7.48 -5.51 -3.88
CA THR A 16 -7.86 -4.45 -4.83
C THR A 16 -8.78 -3.41 -4.23
N GLU A 17 -9.63 -3.81 -3.29
CA GLU A 17 -10.63 -2.94 -2.67
C GLU A 17 -10.00 -2.09 -1.56
N ILE A 18 -9.30 -1.02 -1.95
CA ILE A 18 -8.52 -0.15 -1.05
C ILE A 18 -9.18 1.23 -0.96
N PHE A 19 -9.22 1.78 0.25
CA PHE A 19 -9.71 3.13 0.51
C PHE A 19 -8.66 3.95 1.24
N ASP A 20 -8.42 5.16 0.75
CA ASP A 20 -7.61 6.19 1.39
C ASP A 20 -8.50 7.02 2.31
N LEU A 21 -8.24 6.91 3.62
CA LEU A 21 -9.03 7.58 4.65
C LEU A 21 -8.78 9.08 4.70
N ASP A 22 -7.58 9.54 4.33
CA ASP A 22 -7.22 10.95 4.40
C ASP A 22 -7.90 11.74 3.28
N ASN A 23 -7.94 11.16 2.09
CA ASN A 23 -8.53 11.79 0.90
C ASN A 23 -9.97 11.32 0.63
N SER A 24 -10.50 10.41 1.46
CA SER A 24 -11.86 9.86 1.32
C SER A 24 -12.15 9.32 -0.08
N ARG A 25 -11.23 8.53 -0.64
CA ARG A 25 -11.34 8.01 -2.01
C ARG A 25 -10.92 6.55 -2.13
N ALA A 26 -11.51 5.85 -3.08
CA ALA A 26 -11.01 4.57 -3.52
C ALA A 26 -9.64 4.72 -4.20
N ILE A 27 -8.77 3.74 -4.00
CA ILE A 27 -7.46 3.68 -4.65
C ILE A 27 -7.51 2.56 -5.69
N ASP A 28 -7.17 2.88 -6.95
CA ASP A 28 -6.83 1.87 -7.95
C ASP A 28 -5.38 1.42 -7.70
N PRO A 29 -5.14 0.15 -7.31
CA PRO A 29 -3.80 -0.35 -7.06
C PRO A 29 -2.89 -0.29 -8.28
N THR A 30 -3.45 -0.46 -9.49
CA THR A 30 -2.67 -0.46 -10.74
C THR A 30 -2.15 0.94 -11.01
N GLU A 31 -3.01 1.96 -10.91
CA GLU A 31 -2.63 3.35 -11.05
C GLU A 31 -1.60 3.74 -9.98
N PHE A 32 -1.88 3.38 -8.71
CA PHE A 32 -1.00 3.68 -7.59
C PHE A 32 0.41 3.10 -7.81
N LEU A 33 0.51 1.86 -8.30
CA LEU A 33 1.77 1.15 -8.50
C LEU A 33 2.43 1.43 -9.85
N SER A 34 1.83 2.24 -10.71
CA SER A 34 2.43 2.71 -11.97
C SER A 34 3.15 4.06 -11.81
N GLN A 35 3.35 4.53 -10.58
CA GLN A 35 4.06 5.76 -10.24
C GLN A 35 5.58 5.56 -10.12
N GLU A 36 6.32 6.66 -9.93
CA GLU A 36 7.75 6.60 -9.67
C GLU A 36 8.07 5.71 -8.45
N LEU A 37 9.07 4.84 -8.60
CA LEU A 37 9.47 3.89 -7.56
C LEU A 37 9.80 4.59 -6.24
N ALA A 38 10.44 5.76 -6.30
CA ALA A 38 10.78 6.54 -5.11
C ALA A 38 9.53 6.97 -4.34
N ALA A 39 8.50 7.44 -5.03
CA ALA A 39 7.23 7.84 -4.42
C ALA A 39 6.52 6.62 -3.78
N VAL A 40 6.42 5.50 -4.52
CA VAL A 40 5.81 4.27 -3.98
C VAL A 40 6.56 3.72 -2.76
N MET A 41 7.89 3.84 -2.74
CA MET A 41 8.70 3.47 -1.57
C MET A 41 8.48 4.40 -0.38
N GLN A 42 8.30 5.69 -0.61
CA GLN A 42 7.96 6.66 0.43
C GLN A 42 6.58 6.35 1.02
N ASP A 43 5.58 6.17 0.16
CA ASP A 43 4.20 5.85 0.58
C ASP A 43 4.13 4.54 1.35
N ARG A 44 4.88 3.52 0.91
CA ARG A 44 5.03 2.27 1.65
C ARG A 44 5.53 2.50 3.07
N ASN A 45 6.56 3.33 3.23
CA ASN A 45 7.13 3.60 4.55
C ASN A 45 6.16 4.40 5.42
N GLU A 46 5.39 5.31 4.83
CA GLU A 46 4.35 6.05 5.56
C GLU A 46 3.20 5.14 6.01
N LEU A 47 2.71 4.25 5.14
CA LEU A 47 1.71 3.23 5.49
C LEU A 47 2.14 2.42 6.72
N ALA A 48 3.37 1.88 6.68
CA ALA A 48 3.91 1.09 7.79
C ALA A 48 4.15 1.94 9.06
N GLY A 49 4.70 3.15 8.89
CA GLY A 49 5.02 4.05 9.98
C GLY A 49 3.78 4.53 10.71
N ARG A 50 2.74 4.94 9.99
CA ARG A 50 1.48 5.39 10.59
C ARG A 50 0.78 4.26 11.34
N TYR A 51 0.70 3.07 10.75
CA TYR A 51 0.13 1.92 11.43
C TYR A 51 0.90 1.58 12.71
N THR A 52 2.24 1.64 12.68
CA THR A 52 3.07 1.40 13.88
C THR A 52 2.83 2.44 14.98
N ARG A 53 2.61 3.71 14.61
CA ARG A 53 2.33 4.80 15.57
C ARG A 53 0.93 4.73 16.15
N ASN A 54 -0.07 4.45 15.33
CA ASN A 54 -1.47 4.35 15.74
C ASN A 54 -2.25 3.37 14.83
N PRO A 55 -2.39 2.10 15.24
CA PRO A 55 -3.15 1.09 14.49
C PRO A 55 -4.64 1.42 14.31
N GLU A 56 -5.23 2.24 15.19
CA GLU A 56 -6.64 2.64 15.11
C GLU A 56 -6.90 3.74 14.06
N SER A 57 -5.83 4.36 13.54
CA SER A 57 -5.91 5.39 12.50
C SER A 57 -4.91 5.12 11.37
N PRO A 58 -5.07 4.01 10.61
CA PRO A 58 -4.27 3.73 9.43
C PRO A 58 -4.52 4.79 8.35
N TRP A 59 -3.61 4.90 7.38
CA TRP A 59 -3.84 5.75 6.21
C TRP A 59 -4.81 5.07 5.22
N MET A 60 -4.57 3.79 4.92
CA MET A 60 -5.39 3.02 3.99
C MET A 60 -5.99 1.78 4.62
N VAL A 61 -7.22 1.46 4.22
CA VAL A 61 -8.00 0.30 4.70
C VAL A 61 -8.58 -0.49 3.53
N CYS A 62 -8.94 -1.75 3.79
CA CYS A 62 -9.75 -2.53 2.89
C CYS A 62 -11.21 -2.06 2.97
N GLN A 63 -11.84 -1.79 1.81
CA GLN A 63 -13.24 -1.37 1.77
C GLN A 63 -14.21 -2.46 2.25
N LEU A 64 -13.84 -3.74 2.13
CA LEU A 64 -14.73 -4.85 2.44
C LEU A 64 -14.80 -5.17 3.93
N CYS A 65 -13.66 -5.14 4.64
CA CYS A 65 -13.58 -5.53 6.04
C CYS A 65 -13.15 -4.42 6.99
N GLY A 66 -12.74 -3.25 6.46
CA GLY A 66 -12.22 -2.14 7.25
C GLY A 66 -10.81 -2.35 7.81
N GLY A 67 -10.18 -3.50 7.55
CA GLY A 67 -8.85 -3.83 8.05
C GLY A 67 -7.77 -2.95 7.42
N ALA A 68 -6.77 -2.56 8.23
CA ALA A 68 -5.63 -1.80 7.75
C ALA A 68 -4.86 -2.54 6.65
N VAL A 69 -4.35 -1.79 5.68
CA VAL A 69 -3.62 -2.31 4.53
C VAL A 69 -2.15 -1.91 4.62
N MET A 70 -1.27 -2.79 4.15
CA MET A 70 0.15 -2.51 3.97
C MET A 70 0.59 -2.77 2.53
N LEU A 71 1.62 -2.05 2.09
CA LEU A 71 2.25 -2.26 0.80
C LEU A 71 3.50 -3.14 0.94
N VAL A 72 3.51 -4.28 0.26
CA VAL A 72 4.61 -5.26 0.31
C VAL A 72 5.41 -5.19 -0.98
N ARG A 73 6.73 -5.22 -0.82
CA ARG A 73 7.69 -5.35 -1.91
C ARG A 73 8.22 -6.78 -1.97
N THR A 74 8.16 -7.41 -3.13
CA THR A 74 8.71 -8.74 -3.37
C THR A 74 10.23 -8.70 -3.57
N GLN A 75 10.88 -9.87 -3.58
CA GLN A 75 12.31 -9.97 -3.87
C GLN A 75 12.66 -9.47 -5.28
N GLN A 76 11.75 -9.65 -6.24
CA GLN A 76 11.84 -9.17 -7.62
C GLN A 76 11.51 -7.67 -7.75
N ARG A 77 11.39 -6.93 -6.64
CA ARG A 77 11.08 -5.50 -6.60
C ARG A 77 9.71 -5.12 -7.17
N HIS A 78 8.77 -6.07 -7.21
CA HIS A 78 7.37 -5.79 -7.52
C HIS A 78 6.58 -5.51 -6.24
N PHE A 79 5.40 -4.94 -6.39
CA PHE A 79 4.59 -4.46 -5.26
C PHE A 79 3.18 -5.04 -5.29
N HIS A 80 2.62 -5.28 -4.11
CA HIS A 80 1.21 -5.60 -3.93
C HIS A 80 0.73 -5.15 -2.55
N PHE A 81 -0.57 -4.88 -2.47
CA PHE A 81 -1.23 -4.61 -1.21
C PHE A 81 -1.67 -5.92 -0.54
N ARG A 82 -1.69 -5.89 0.79
CA ARG A 82 -2.28 -6.94 1.63
C ARG A 82 -2.78 -6.36 2.94
N HIS A 83 -3.63 -7.11 3.64
CA HIS A 83 -3.97 -6.77 5.01
C HIS A 83 -2.74 -6.75 5.91
N HIS A 84 -2.70 -5.79 6.82
CA HIS A 84 -1.80 -5.89 7.95
C HIS A 84 -2.21 -7.12 8.77
N PRO A 85 -1.26 -8.00 9.18
CA PRO A 85 -1.61 -9.06 10.11
C PRO A 85 -2.12 -8.40 11.39
N ILE A 86 -3.37 -8.69 11.75
CA ILE A 86 -3.90 -8.38 13.08
C ILE A 86 -3.08 -9.28 14.01
N VAL A 87 -2.15 -8.70 14.75
CA VAL A 87 -1.59 -9.38 15.91
C VAL A 87 -2.73 -9.37 16.91
N GLY A 88 -3.41 -10.52 17.05
CA GLY A 88 -4.43 -10.70 18.07
C GLY A 88 -3.85 -10.26 19.42
N THR A 89 -4.56 -9.36 20.08
CA THR A 89 -4.33 -8.91 21.46
C THR A 89 -4.07 -10.06 22.41
#